data_AF-A0A1Y1UX00-F1
#
_entry.id   AF-A0A1Y1UX00-F1
#
_cell.length_a   1.000
_cell.length_b   1.000
_cell.length_c   1.000
_cell.angle_alpha   90.00
_cell.angle_beta   90.00
_cell.angle_gamma   90.00
#
_symmetry.space_group_name_H-M   'P 1'
#
loop_
_entity.id
_entity.type
_entity.pdbx_description
1 polymer ?
#
loop_
_entity_poly.entity_id
_entity_poly.type
_entity_poly.pdbx_seq_one_letter_code
_entity_poly.pdbx_strand_id
1 'polypeptide(L)'
;MDPFEIINMLSLLDDFGKDIDNWIQEFNEIMKMYEIISPRRIFTFIKECVNEDVKYILEEYKINYGKYPTFDDIQKLIEEYLNITQNDKFNILLSLKIKNNERIKLFNYRVRIKYNLLDENYKKLFNLNNYVEILKSRPYIYSNVLLNDCKTLEEAFKVAELASKVE
;
A
#
# COMPACT_ATOMS: atom_id res chain seq x y z
N MET A 1 -22.37 17.32 6.19
CA MET A 1 -21.67 16.06 5.90
C MET A 1 -22.03 15.11 7.00
N ASP A 2 -22.72 14.03 6.68
CA ASP A 2 -23.15 13.05 7.66
C ASP A 2 -21.93 12.19 8.06
N PRO A 3 -21.51 12.19 9.33
CA PRO A 3 -20.43 11.33 9.79
C PRO A 3 -20.67 9.84 9.51
N PHE A 4 -21.94 9.41 9.45
CA PHE A 4 -22.31 8.02 9.14
C PHE A 4 -22.01 7.64 7.69
N GLU A 5 -22.11 8.57 6.74
CA GLU A 5 -21.74 8.31 5.33
C GLU A 5 -20.25 8.00 5.19
N ILE A 6 -19.39 8.72 5.91
CA ILE A 6 -17.95 8.48 5.88
C ILE A 6 -17.62 7.14 6.53
N ILE A 7 -18.17 6.86 7.72
CA ILE A 7 -17.89 5.62 8.46
C ILE A 7 -18.19 4.40 7.61
N ASN A 8 -19.30 4.41 6.87
CA ASN A 8 -19.69 3.29 6.00
C ASN A 8 -18.75 3.08 4.79
N MET A 9 -17.89 4.06 4.46
CA MET A 9 -16.90 3.94 3.39
C MET A 9 -15.52 3.55 3.91
N LEU A 10 -15.28 3.65 5.22
CA LEU A 10 -13.96 3.38 5.79
C LEU A 10 -13.63 1.89 5.73
N SER A 11 -12.42 1.60 5.26
CA SER A 11 -11.84 0.27 5.30
C SER A 11 -11.47 -0.11 6.73
N LEU A 12 -11.91 -1.30 7.17
CA LEU A 12 -11.47 -1.89 8.43
C LEU A 12 -10.06 -2.47 8.26
N LEU A 13 -9.21 -2.29 9.27
CA LEU A 13 -7.84 -2.82 9.26
C LEU A 13 -7.81 -4.34 9.04
N ASP A 14 -8.77 -5.06 9.63
CA ASP A 14 -8.85 -6.52 9.57
C ASP A 14 -9.03 -7.05 8.14
N ASP A 15 -9.60 -6.24 7.23
CA ASP A 15 -9.79 -6.62 5.82
C ASP A 15 -8.46 -6.68 5.02
N PHE A 16 -7.38 -6.12 5.58
CA PHE A 16 -6.08 -5.98 4.91
C PHE A 16 -5.01 -6.92 5.47
N GLY A 17 -5.26 -7.51 6.64
CA GLY A 17 -4.32 -8.40 7.31
C GLY A 17 -2.98 -7.71 7.58
N LYS A 18 -1.93 -8.10 6.81
CA LYS A 18 -0.58 -7.52 6.94
C LYS A 18 -0.29 -6.39 5.94
N ASP A 19 -1.24 -6.05 5.05
CA ASP A 19 -1.07 -5.00 4.04
C ASP A 19 -1.43 -3.60 4.58
N ILE A 20 -0.64 -3.15 5.55
CA ILE A 20 -0.93 -1.94 6.36
C ILE A 20 -0.82 -0.67 5.53
N ASP A 21 0.17 -0.58 4.63
CA ASP A 21 0.34 0.62 3.83
C ASP A 21 -0.77 0.78 2.77
N ASN A 22 -1.32 -0.32 2.22
CA ASN A 22 -2.49 -0.22 1.35
C ASN A 22 -3.73 0.22 2.16
N TRP A 23 -3.91 -0.29 3.38
CA TRP A 23 -4.98 0.16 4.27
C TRP A 23 -4.89 1.67 4.57
N ILE A 24 -3.71 2.15 4.96
CA ILE A 24 -3.45 3.58 5.20
C ILE A 24 -3.69 4.41 3.95
N GLN A 25 -3.29 3.92 2.78
CA GLN A 25 -3.53 4.62 1.52
C GLN A 25 -5.04 4.78 1.25
N GLU A 26 -5.80 3.69 1.31
CA GLU A 26 -7.25 3.71 1.07
C GLU A 26 -7.97 4.60 2.10
N PHE A 27 -7.58 4.52 3.38
CA PHE A 27 -8.08 5.43 4.41
C PHE A 27 -7.78 6.90 4.10
N ASN A 28 -6.54 7.22 3.72
CA ASN A 28 -6.11 8.60 3.42
C ASN A 28 -6.80 9.17 2.17
N GLU A 29 -7.08 8.33 1.17
CA GLU A 29 -7.85 8.73 -0.02
C GLU A 29 -9.27 9.19 0.36
N ILE A 30 -9.95 8.45 1.27
CA ILE A 30 -11.25 8.85 1.81
C ILE A 30 -11.12 10.17 2.59
N MET A 31 -10.15 10.30 3.48
CA MET A 31 -9.95 11.54 4.24
C MET A 31 -9.78 12.75 3.32
N LYS A 32 -8.99 12.61 2.23
CA LYS A 32 -8.80 13.66 1.23
C LYS A 32 -10.07 13.97 0.45
N MET A 33 -10.82 12.95 0.03
CA MET A 33 -12.08 13.12 -0.71
C MET A 33 -13.09 13.96 0.08
N TYR A 34 -13.09 13.83 1.41
CA TYR A 34 -13.98 14.58 2.31
C TYR A 34 -13.30 15.79 2.96
N GLU A 35 -12.13 16.20 2.48
CA GLU A 35 -11.36 17.37 2.98
C GLU A 35 -11.07 17.32 4.50
N ILE A 36 -10.94 16.11 5.06
CA ILE A 36 -10.64 15.89 6.48
C ILE A 36 -9.12 15.97 6.67
N ILE A 37 -8.63 17.17 6.98
CA ILE A 37 -7.20 17.45 7.15
C ILE A 37 -6.75 17.58 8.61
N SER A 38 -7.69 17.71 9.56
CA SER A 38 -7.37 17.92 10.97
C SER A 38 -6.83 16.63 11.61
N PRO A 39 -5.63 16.63 12.23
CA PRO A 39 -5.08 15.44 12.88
C PRO A 39 -6.00 14.83 13.94
N ARG A 40 -6.72 15.67 14.70
CA ARG A 40 -7.72 15.22 15.68
C ARG A 40 -8.88 14.47 15.01
N ARG A 41 -9.37 14.96 13.86
CA ARG A 41 -10.48 14.30 13.15
C ARG A 41 -10.01 13.01 12.49
N ILE A 42 -8.86 13.02 11.83
CA ILE A 42 -8.22 11.83 11.28
C ILE A 42 -8.07 10.76 12.36
N PHE A 43 -7.52 11.12 13.51
CA PHE A 43 -7.36 10.20 14.64
C PHE A 43 -8.69 9.63 15.14
N THR A 44 -9.76 10.43 15.13
CA THR A 44 -11.10 9.94 15.50
C THR A 44 -11.56 8.84 14.55
N PHE A 45 -11.44 9.07 13.24
CA PHE A 45 -11.85 8.08 12.24
C PHE A 45 -10.97 6.84 12.20
N ILE A 46 -9.65 6.98 12.39
CA ILE A 46 -8.74 5.83 12.45
C ILE A 46 -9.16 4.87 13.56
N LYS A 47 -9.56 5.38 14.73
CA LYS A 47 -10.00 4.52 15.81
C LYS A 47 -11.23 3.70 15.41
N GLU A 48 -12.15 4.24 14.62
CA GLU A 48 -13.31 3.47 14.13
C GLU A 48 -12.93 2.33 13.14
N CYS A 49 -11.72 2.38 12.56
CA CYS A 49 -11.24 1.40 11.58
C CYS A 49 -10.40 0.26 12.18
N VAL A 50 -10.06 0.31 13.46
CA VAL A 50 -9.09 -0.61 14.09
C VAL A 50 -9.68 -1.29 15.33
N ASN A 51 -9.10 -2.44 15.70
CA ASN A 51 -9.51 -3.16 16.90
C ASN A 51 -9.12 -2.42 18.20
N GLU A 52 -9.65 -2.86 19.34
CA GLU A 52 -9.45 -2.21 20.64
C GLU A 52 -7.98 -2.15 21.08
N ASP A 53 -7.19 -3.18 20.79
CA ASP A 53 -5.77 -3.20 21.15
C ASP A 53 -4.99 -2.12 20.39
N VAL A 54 -5.25 -1.98 19.09
CA VAL A 54 -4.65 -0.91 18.27
C VAL A 54 -5.17 0.47 18.71
N LYS A 55 -6.45 0.62 19.07
CA LYS A 55 -6.98 1.87 19.64
C LYS A 55 -6.19 2.29 20.88
N TYR A 56 -5.92 1.34 21.78
CA TYR A 56 -5.16 1.60 23.00
C TYR A 56 -3.73 2.06 22.68
N ILE A 57 -3.02 1.37 21.79
CA ILE A 57 -1.65 1.73 21.35
C ILE A 57 -1.61 3.16 20.78
N LEU A 58 -2.62 3.53 19.97
CA LEU A 58 -2.71 4.85 19.37
C LEU A 58 -2.99 5.96 20.41
N GLU A 59 -3.81 5.69 21.43
CA GLU A 59 -4.04 6.64 22.53
C GLU A 59 -2.80 6.76 23.44
N GLU A 60 -2.11 5.66 23.73
CA GLU A 60 -0.84 5.70 24.47
C GLU A 60 0.21 6.55 23.75
N TYR A 61 0.36 6.38 22.42
CA TYR A 61 1.25 7.23 21.63
C TYR A 61 0.89 8.71 21.82
N LYS A 62 -0.40 9.04 21.71
CA LYS A 62 -0.86 10.43 21.84
C LYS A 62 -0.57 11.01 23.24
N ILE A 63 -0.74 10.21 24.29
CA ILE A 63 -0.44 10.60 25.67
C ILE A 63 1.07 10.81 25.86
N ASN A 64 1.88 9.84 25.43
CA ASN A 64 3.32 9.83 25.65
C ASN A 64 4.06 10.94 24.87
N TYR A 65 3.59 11.24 23.66
CA TYR A 65 4.22 12.24 22.79
C TYR A 65 3.49 13.59 22.77
N GLY A 66 2.33 13.72 23.41
CA GLY A 66 1.53 14.95 23.44
C GLY A 66 1.03 15.42 22.07
N LYS A 67 1.00 14.53 21.07
CA LYS A 67 0.62 14.84 19.69
C LYS A 67 -0.14 13.68 19.05
N TYR A 68 -0.96 13.97 18.04
CA TYR A 68 -1.59 12.91 17.23
C TYR A 68 -0.54 12.22 16.35
N PRO A 69 -0.60 10.89 16.19
CA PRO A 69 0.35 10.16 15.34
C PRO A 69 0.14 10.53 13.86
N THR A 70 1.23 10.57 13.11
CA THR A 70 1.20 10.66 11.65
C THR A 70 0.89 9.30 11.03
N PHE A 71 0.57 9.24 9.74
CA PHE A 71 0.37 7.96 9.05
C PHE A 71 1.61 7.05 9.14
N ASP A 72 2.82 7.60 9.09
CA ASP A 72 4.05 6.83 9.26
C ASP A 72 4.18 6.27 10.69
N ASP A 73 3.77 7.03 11.71
CA ASP A 73 3.73 6.56 13.09
C ASP A 73 2.72 5.42 13.24
N ILE A 74 1.50 5.60 12.70
CA ILE A 74 0.43 4.59 12.73
C ILE A 74 0.87 3.30 12.05
N GLN A 75 1.50 3.41 10.88
CA GLN A 75 2.01 2.24 10.16
C GLN A 75 2.98 1.44 11.02
N LYS A 76 3.97 2.11 11.62
CA LYS A 76 4.98 1.46 12.46
C LYS A 76 4.37 0.80 13.69
N LEU A 77 3.48 1.50 14.40
CA LEU A 77 2.82 0.96 15.59
C LEU A 77 2.02 -0.30 15.28
N ILE A 78 1.27 -0.30 14.17
CA ILE A 78 0.47 -1.46 13.76
C ILE A 78 1.37 -2.59 13.27
N GLU A 79 2.42 -2.28 12.49
CA GLU A 79 3.39 -3.29 12.04
C GLU A 79 4.11 -3.96 13.22
N GLU A 80 4.48 -3.20 14.25
CA GLU A 80 5.06 -3.72 15.49
C GLU A 80 4.06 -4.60 16.25
N TYR A 81 2.82 -4.13 16.42
CA TYR A 81 1.76 -4.89 17.08
C TYR A 81 1.48 -6.24 16.40
N LEU A 82 1.38 -6.23 15.06
CA LEU A 82 1.11 -7.42 14.26
C LEU A 82 2.36 -8.27 13.97
N ASN A 83 3.53 -7.89 14.51
CA ASN A 83 4.81 -8.52 14.26
C ASN A 83 5.10 -8.71 12.76
N ILE A 84 4.84 -7.67 11.96
CA ILE A 84 5.04 -7.70 10.51
C ILE A 84 6.53 -7.70 10.20
N THR A 85 6.97 -8.74 9.51
CA THR A 85 8.37 -8.92 9.14
C THR A 85 8.66 -8.39 7.74
N GLN A 86 9.94 -8.23 7.42
CA GLN A 86 10.37 -7.92 6.04
C GLN A 86 9.97 -9.01 5.04
N ASN A 87 9.92 -10.28 5.48
CA ASN A 87 9.41 -11.38 4.67
C ASN A 87 7.92 -11.21 4.33
N ASP A 88 7.11 -10.74 5.29
CA ASP A 88 5.70 -10.47 5.05
C ASP A 88 5.52 -9.37 4.00
N LYS A 89 6.25 -8.25 4.13
CA LYS A 89 6.25 -7.15 3.16
C LYS A 89 6.66 -7.62 1.76
N PHE A 90 7.68 -8.48 1.69
CA PHE A 90 8.14 -9.07 0.43
C PHE A 90 7.08 -9.97 -0.20
N ASN A 91 6.43 -10.82 0.58
CA ASN A 91 5.34 -11.68 0.08
C ASN A 91 4.13 -10.86 -0.39
N ILE A 92 3.79 -9.77 0.31
CA ILE A 92 2.76 -8.83 -0.14
C ILE A 92 3.12 -8.24 -1.50
N LEU A 93 4.36 -7.75 -1.68
CA LEU A 93 4.85 -7.24 -2.96
C LEU A 93 4.72 -8.27 -4.09
N LEU A 94 5.09 -9.53 -3.84
CA LEU A 94 4.97 -10.62 -4.82
C LEU A 94 3.51 -10.99 -5.13
N SER A 95 2.61 -10.80 -4.17
CA SER A 95 1.19 -11.12 -4.31
C SER A 95 0.36 -10.03 -4.99
N LEU A 96 0.97 -8.86 -5.29
CA LEU A 96 0.29 -7.76 -5.94
C LEU A 96 -0.42 -8.22 -7.22
N LYS A 97 -1.61 -7.67 -7.44
CA LYS A 97 -2.39 -7.88 -8.65
C LYS A 97 -2.76 -6.54 -9.26
N ILE A 98 -2.79 -6.52 -10.59
CA ILE A 98 -3.30 -5.40 -11.36
C ILE A 98 -4.82 -5.39 -11.18
N LYS A 99 -5.37 -4.32 -10.60
CA LYS A 99 -6.81 -4.16 -10.40
C LYS A 99 -7.49 -3.97 -11.76
N ASN A 100 -8.78 -4.31 -11.85
CA ASN A 100 -9.57 -4.08 -13.07
C ASN A 100 -9.53 -2.58 -13.44
N ASN A 101 -9.26 -2.28 -14.71
CA ASN A 101 -9.11 -0.92 -15.24
C ASN A 101 -7.97 -0.09 -14.61
N GLU A 102 -7.07 -0.70 -13.84
CA GLU A 102 -5.89 -0.01 -13.31
C GLU A 102 -4.91 0.29 -14.44
N ARG A 103 -4.50 1.56 -14.55
CA ARG A 103 -3.43 1.94 -15.48
C ARG A 103 -2.11 1.33 -15.00
N ILE A 104 -1.34 0.75 -15.91
CA ILE A 104 -0.03 0.13 -15.58
C ILE A 104 0.92 1.11 -14.90
N LYS A 105 0.87 2.40 -15.25
CA LYS A 105 1.64 3.42 -14.56
C LYS A 105 1.31 3.52 -13.06
N LEU A 106 0.02 3.41 -12.71
CA LEU A 106 -0.43 3.42 -11.30
C LEU A 106 -0.07 2.10 -10.61
N PHE A 107 -0.20 0.98 -11.31
CA PHE A 107 0.24 -0.31 -10.81
C PHE A 107 1.75 -0.31 -10.50
N ASN A 108 2.60 0.15 -11.42
CA ASN A 108 4.05 0.27 -11.21
C ASN A 108 4.39 1.22 -10.05
N TYR A 109 3.59 2.27 -9.85
CA TYR A 109 3.74 3.14 -8.70
C TYR A 109 3.51 2.39 -7.38
N ARG A 110 2.47 1.54 -7.28
CA ARG A 110 2.23 0.69 -6.12
C ARG A 110 3.37 -0.32 -5.88
N VAL A 111 3.88 -0.95 -6.95
CA VAL A 111 5.06 -1.83 -6.87
C VAL A 111 6.25 -1.08 -6.28
N ARG A 112 6.53 0.15 -6.72
CA ARG A 112 7.62 0.98 -6.20
C ARG A 112 7.44 1.35 -4.73
N ILE A 113 6.22 1.71 -4.30
CA ILE A 113 5.93 1.98 -2.89
C ILE A 113 6.26 0.76 -2.04
N LYS A 114 5.70 -0.42 -2.38
CA LYS A 114 5.97 -1.67 -1.65
C LYS A 114 7.45 -2.02 -1.63
N TYR A 115 8.12 -1.90 -2.77
CA TYR A 115 9.56 -2.14 -2.87
C TYR A 115 10.38 -1.21 -1.97
N ASN A 116 9.98 0.05 -1.83
CA ASN A 116 10.67 1.01 -0.96
C ASN A 116 10.48 0.75 0.54
N LEU A 117 9.46 -0.03 0.93
CA LEU A 117 9.26 -0.48 2.32
C LEU A 117 10.16 -1.65 2.72
N LEU A 118 10.85 -2.27 1.76
CA LEU A 118 11.78 -3.37 2.00
C LEU A 118 13.15 -2.85 2.45
N ASP A 119 13.83 -3.64 3.28
CA ASP A 119 15.24 -3.43 3.57
C ASP A 119 16.14 -3.80 2.37
N GLU A 120 17.42 -3.45 2.46
CA GLU A 120 18.39 -3.67 1.37
C GLU A 120 18.65 -5.16 1.06
N ASN A 121 18.38 -6.08 1.99
CA ASN A 121 18.50 -7.51 1.73
C ASN A 121 17.33 -8.00 0.88
N TYR A 122 16.10 -7.65 1.24
CA TYR A 122 14.90 -8.04 0.50
C TYR A 122 14.76 -7.32 -0.84
N LYS A 123 15.21 -6.06 -0.95
CA LYS A 123 15.29 -5.35 -2.23
C LYS A 123 16.11 -6.11 -3.27
N LYS A 124 17.23 -6.71 -2.87
CA LYS A 124 18.08 -7.53 -3.77
C LYS A 124 17.39 -8.81 -4.25
N LEU A 125 16.39 -9.31 -3.51
CA LEU A 125 15.63 -10.50 -3.89
C LEU A 125 14.59 -10.17 -4.96
N PHE A 126 14.00 -8.97 -4.94
CA PHE A 126 13.02 -8.55 -5.94
C PHE A 126 13.71 -8.24 -7.26
N ASN A 127 13.49 -9.08 -8.26
CA ASN A 127 14.12 -8.98 -9.57
C ASN A 127 13.10 -8.94 -10.72
N LEU A 128 13.60 -8.84 -11.94
CA LEU A 128 12.80 -8.80 -13.16
C LEU A 128 11.81 -9.95 -13.28
N ASN A 129 12.22 -11.17 -12.94
CA ASN A 129 11.34 -12.33 -13.02
C ASN A 129 10.16 -12.17 -12.06
N ASN A 130 10.39 -11.67 -10.85
CA ASN A 130 9.29 -11.39 -9.92
C ASN A 130 8.31 -10.39 -10.51
N TYR A 131 8.79 -9.29 -11.10
CA TYR A 131 7.92 -8.30 -11.71
C TYR A 131 7.14 -8.86 -12.92
N VAL A 132 7.82 -9.59 -13.80
CA VAL A 132 7.22 -10.25 -14.96
C VAL A 132 6.13 -11.23 -14.55
N GLU A 133 6.35 -12.02 -13.50
CA GLU A 133 5.35 -12.93 -12.95
C GLU A 133 4.07 -12.19 -12.51
N ILE A 134 4.21 -11.02 -11.88
CA ILE A 134 3.07 -10.23 -11.44
C ILE A 134 2.25 -9.68 -12.64
N LEU A 135 2.91 -9.40 -13.77
CA LEU A 135 2.27 -8.90 -14.99
C LEU A 135 1.43 -9.95 -15.74
N LYS A 136 1.50 -11.24 -15.37
CA LYS A 136 0.83 -12.34 -16.11
C LYS A 136 -0.67 -12.15 -16.35
N SER A 137 -1.34 -11.40 -15.47
CA SER A 137 -2.76 -11.05 -15.63
C SER A 137 -3.05 -10.13 -16.81
N ARG A 138 -2.03 -9.50 -17.41
CA ARG A 138 -2.11 -8.64 -18.60
C ARG A 138 -1.21 -9.20 -19.71
N PRO A 139 -1.68 -10.20 -20.47
CA PRO A 139 -0.83 -10.97 -21.39
C PRO A 139 -0.08 -10.13 -22.42
N TYR A 140 -0.72 -9.09 -22.98
CA TYR A 140 -0.09 -8.23 -23.97
C TYR A 140 1.12 -7.48 -23.39
N ILE A 141 0.95 -6.87 -22.22
CA ILE A 141 2.02 -6.16 -21.51
C ILE A 141 3.12 -7.11 -21.07
N TYR A 142 2.74 -8.25 -20.49
CA TYR A 142 3.64 -9.32 -20.09
C TYR A 142 4.56 -9.76 -21.23
N SER A 143 3.99 -10.07 -22.40
CA SER A 143 4.76 -10.48 -23.58
C SER A 143 5.71 -9.39 -24.07
N ASN A 144 5.30 -8.12 -24.03
CA ASN A 144 6.16 -7.00 -24.41
C ASN A 144 7.37 -6.89 -23.49
N VAL A 145 7.20 -7.01 -22.17
CA VAL A 145 8.33 -6.96 -21.22
C VAL A 145 9.31 -8.12 -21.45
N LEU A 146 8.79 -9.33 -21.72
CA LEU A 146 9.64 -10.49 -22.04
C LEU A 146 10.44 -10.33 -23.33
N LEU A 147 9.82 -9.83 -24.41
CA LEU A 147 10.46 -9.72 -25.72
C LEU A 147 11.50 -8.60 -25.81
N ASN A 148 11.42 -7.59 -24.93
CA ASN A 148 12.33 -6.44 -24.94
C ASN A 148 13.64 -6.68 -24.17
N ASP A 149 13.88 -7.89 -23.64
CA ASP A 149 15.12 -8.28 -22.94
C ASP A 149 15.61 -7.22 -21.92
N CYS A 150 14.68 -6.77 -21.07
CA CYS A 150 14.96 -5.72 -20.08
C CYS A 150 16.07 -6.19 -19.12
N LYS A 151 17.03 -5.32 -18.81
CA LYS A 151 18.14 -5.61 -17.89
C LYS A 151 17.89 -5.07 -16.49
N THR A 152 16.99 -4.10 -16.36
CA THR A 152 16.65 -3.48 -15.08
C THR A 152 15.14 -3.40 -14.87
N LEU A 153 14.71 -3.37 -13.61
CA LEU A 153 13.30 -3.16 -13.24
C LEU A 153 12.74 -1.86 -13.83
N GLU A 154 13.55 -0.79 -13.89
CA GLU A 154 13.12 0.49 -14.44
C GLU A 154 12.90 0.45 -15.96
N GLU A 155 13.71 -0.32 -16.70
CA GLU A 155 13.45 -0.60 -18.11
C GLU A 155 12.15 -1.39 -18.28
N ALA A 156 11.95 -2.44 -17.47
CA ALA A 156 10.73 -3.25 -17.51
C ALA A 156 9.47 -2.42 -17.20
N PHE A 157 9.54 -1.52 -16.21
CA PHE A 157 8.44 -0.58 -15.90
C PHE A 157 8.12 0.31 -17.10
N LYS A 158 9.13 0.88 -17.77
CA LYS A 158 8.93 1.73 -18.95
C LYS A 158 8.33 0.96 -20.12
N VAL A 159 8.82 -0.24 -20.40
CA VAL A 159 8.28 -1.10 -21.47
C VAL A 159 6.82 -1.45 -21.17
N ALA A 160 6.51 -1.83 -19.93
CA ALA A 160 5.15 -2.14 -19.53
C ALA A 160 4.21 -0.94 -19.68
N GLU A 161 4.64 0.25 -19.27
CA GLU A 161 3.87 1.49 -19.42
C GLU A 161 3.66 1.87 -20.89
N LEU A 162 4.66 1.68 -21.76
CA LEU A 162 4.51 1.93 -23.19
C LEU A 162 3.54 0.94 -23.84
N ALA A 163 3.65 -0.35 -23.54
CA ALA A 163 2.73 -1.38 -24.03
C ALA A 163 1.28 -1.10 -23.58
N SER A 164 1.08 -0.57 -22.38
CA SER A 164 -0.26 -0.24 -21.89
C SER A 164 -0.97 0.90 -22.62
N LYS A 165 -0.27 1.68 -23.46
CA LYS A 165 -0.89 2.76 -24.25
C LYS A 165 -1.59 2.26 -25.51
N VAL A 166 -1.29 1.03 -25.92
CA VAL A 166 -1.79 0.39 -27.15
C VAL A 166 -2.71 -0.79 -26.86
N GLU A 167 -2.93 -1.09 -25.57
CA GLU A 167 -3.92 -2.05 -25.05
C GLU A 167 -5.20 -1.32 -24.65
#